data_AF-A0A935ITM3-F1
#
_entry.id   AF-A0A935ITM3-F1
#
_cell.length_a   1.000
_cell.length_b   1.000
_cell.length_c   1.000
_cell.angle_alpha   90.00
_cell.angle_beta   90.00
_cell.angle_gamma   90.00
#
_symmetry.space_group_name_H-M   'P 1'
#
loop_
_entity.id
_entity.type
_entity.pdbx_description
1 polymer ?
#
loop_
_entity_poly.entity_id
_entity_poly.type
_entity_poly.pdbx_seq_one_letter_code
_entity_poly.pdbx_strand_id
1 'polypeptide(L)'
;MGNQNTFYFYNQNTISFGIADFGKKWGNRKNEDNWRRSNKALTIDDPNTNNATDPAKDPKDKTASKDPKKTKEYYLKNLPVTDSLLKVSNDKIIEAFYLLGTTYKEDLSNNKKSIAAFEELNSRYSTHKYLLNTYYQLFRIYEKEKNAEKAEFYKNKILNDYPNSEFAQLIKNPKYAEEKQSVLSDVEKDYAVVYASYTAGNYSDSYSQSDAITNGKNVYLPKFEFYKSHELRQIKRT
;
A
#
# COMPACT_ATOMS: atom_id res chain seq x y z
N MET A 1 -13.95 5.15 64.33
CA MET A 1 -13.57 3.72 64.41
C MET A 1 -14.14 3.00 63.20
N GLY A 2 -13.30 2.66 62.22
CA GLY A 2 -13.74 2.03 60.97
C GLY A 2 -13.86 0.52 61.12
N ASN A 3 -15.04 -0.03 60.81
CA ASN A 3 -15.35 -1.46 60.84
C ASN A 3 -14.36 -2.28 60.00
N GLN A 4 -13.44 -3.00 60.64
CA GLN A 4 -12.56 -3.99 59.99
C GLN A 4 -13.26 -5.34 59.83
N ASN A 5 -14.43 -5.39 59.16
CA ASN A 5 -15.07 -6.68 58.89
C ASN A 5 -15.94 -6.70 57.61
N THR A 6 -15.46 -6.06 56.54
CA THR A 6 -16.23 -5.90 55.29
C THR A 6 -15.67 -6.71 54.12
N PHE A 7 -14.52 -7.38 54.29
CA PHE A 7 -13.95 -8.21 53.22
C PHE A 7 -14.54 -9.61 53.28
N TYR A 8 -15.04 -10.09 52.15
CA TYR A 8 -15.78 -11.35 52.00
C TYR A 8 -15.11 -12.57 52.66
N PHE A 9 -13.77 -12.62 52.61
CA PHE A 9 -12.96 -13.73 53.12
C PHE A 9 -12.66 -13.67 54.62
N TYR A 10 -13.05 -12.61 55.34
CA TYR A 10 -12.88 -12.52 56.80
C TYR A 10 -14.15 -12.85 57.59
N ASN A 11 -15.27 -13.10 56.91
CA ASN A 11 -16.52 -13.50 57.53
C ASN A 11 -16.85 -14.97 57.20
N GLN A 12 -16.81 -15.82 58.22
CA GLN A 12 -16.99 -17.27 58.12
C GLN A 12 -18.35 -17.68 57.56
N ASN A 13 -19.40 -16.89 57.82
CA ASN A 13 -20.74 -17.16 57.32
C ASN A 13 -20.82 -16.96 55.80
N THR A 14 -20.27 -15.85 55.29
CA THR A 14 -20.23 -15.57 53.84
C THR A 14 -19.38 -16.57 53.06
N ILE A 15 -18.28 -17.06 53.63
CA ILE A 15 -17.46 -18.12 53.03
C ILE A 15 -18.26 -19.42 52.93
N SER A 16 -18.95 -19.81 54.01
CA SER A 16 -19.76 -21.04 54.03
C SER A 16 -20.88 -21.01 52.99
N PHE A 17 -21.55 -19.86 52.83
CA PHE A 17 -22.54 -19.66 51.76
C PHE A 17 -21.90 -19.72 50.36
N GLY A 18 -20.72 -19.13 50.17
CA GLY A 18 -19.99 -19.17 48.90
C GLY A 18 -19.61 -20.59 48.47
N ILE A 19 -19.12 -21.40 49.41
CA ILE A 19 -18.76 -22.80 49.17
C ILE A 19 -20.01 -23.61 48.77
N ALA A 20 -21.12 -23.42 49.47
CA ALA A 20 -22.37 -24.11 49.16
C ALA A 20 -22.93 -23.71 47.78
N ASP A 21 -22.93 -22.41 47.44
CA ASP A 21 -23.40 -21.92 46.13
C ASP A 21 -22.48 -22.37 44.99
N PHE A 22 -21.17 -22.41 45.23
CA PHE A 22 -20.20 -22.95 44.28
C PHE A 22 -20.43 -24.45 44.04
N GLY A 23 -20.61 -25.24 45.10
CA GLY A 23 -20.91 -26.66 45.00
C GLY A 23 -22.23 -26.93 44.26
N LYS A 24 -23.25 -26.09 44.47
CA LYS A 24 -24.52 -26.17 43.74
C LYS A 24 -24.38 -25.88 42.24
N LYS A 25 -23.60 -24.86 41.88
CA LYS A 25 -23.42 -24.44 40.49
C LYS A 25 -22.46 -25.34 39.71
N TRP A 26 -21.42 -25.85 40.36
CA TRP A 26 -20.28 -26.48 39.66
C TRP A 26 -19.96 -27.91 40.12
N GLY A 27 -20.56 -28.39 41.21
CA GLY A 27 -20.24 -29.69 41.82
C GLY A 27 -18.89 -29.68 42.55
N ASN A 28 -18.44 -30.86 42.99
CA ASN A 28 -17.12 -31.03 43.60
C ASN A 28 -16.04 -30.97 42.52
N ARG A 29 -15.29 -29.86 42.44
CA ARG A 29 -14.23 -29.64 41.44
C ARG A 29 -12.86 -29.71 42.10
N LYS A 30 -11.93 -30.41 41.46
CA LYS A 30 -10.52 -30.41 41.88
C LYS A 30 -9.93 -29.01 41.66
N ASN A 31 -8.98 -28.63 42.52
CA ASN A 31 -8.23 -27.38 42.36
C ASN A 31 -7.16 -27.58 41.28
N GLU A 32 -7.53 -27.33 40.03
CA GLU A 32 -6.68 -27.46 38.85
C GLU A 32 -6.87 -26.27 37.91
N ASP A 33 -5.86 -26.00 37.10
CA ASP A 33 -5.95 -24.95 36.09
C ASP A 33 -7.00 -25.31 35.03
N ASN A 34 -7.66 -24.27 34.50
CA ASN A 34 -8.72 -24.39 33.50
C ASN A 34 -9.92 -25.27 33.94
N TRP A 35 -10.18 -25.42 35.24
CA TRP A 35 -11.28 -26.25 35.77
C TRP A 35 -12.68 -25.89 35.25
N ARG A 36 -12.89 -24.67 34.74
CA ARG A 36 -14.15 -24.20 34.13
C ARG A 36 -14.36 -24.56 32.65
N ARG A 37 -13.40 -25.19 31.98
CA ARG A 37 -13.52 -25.53 30.55
C ARG A 37 -14.16 -26.89 30.33
N SER A 38 -15.24 -26.93 29.55
CA SER A 38 -15.92 -28.18 29.15
C SER A 38 -15.12 -29.02 28.16
N ASN A 39 -14.19 -28.41 27.41
CA ASN A 39 -13.28 -29.11 26.52
C ASN A 39 -11.84 -28.74 26.90
N LYS A 40 -11.18 -29.62 27.65
CA LYS A 40 -9.75 -29.53 27.95
C LYS A 40 -9.00 -30.17 26.78
N ALA A 41 -8.87 -29.44 25.67
CA ALA A 41 -7.88 -29.82 24.67
C ALA A 41 -6.52 -29.85 25.37
N LEU A 42 -5.86 -31.00 25.34
CA LEU A 42 -4.59 -31.28 26.03
C LEU A 42 -3.59 -30.16 25.75
N THR A 43 -3.42 -29.25 26.70
CA THR A 43 -2.30 -28.32 26.75
C THR A 43 -1.11 -29.13 27.25
N ILE A 44 -0.02 -29.13 26.48
CA ILE A 44 1.17 -29.99 26.62
C ILE A 44 2.06 -29.64 27.84
N ASP A 45 1.64 -28.74 28.74
CA ASP A 45 2.49 -28.22 29.82
C ASP A 45 1.93 -28.49 31.23
N ASP A 46 1.66 -29.75 31.58
CA ASP A 46 1.57 -30.15 32.99
C ASP A 46 2.35 -31.46 33.24
N PRO A 47 3.51 -31.42 33.92
CA PRO A 47 4.34 -32.59 34.16
C PRO A 47 3.79 -33.53 35.25
N ASN A 48 2.57 -33.34 35.75
CA ASN A 48 2.04 -34.13 36.87
C ASN A 48 0.72 -34.88 36.58
N THR A 49 0.61 -35.52 35.42
CA THR A 49 -0.52 -36.44 35.12
C THR A 49 -0.09 -37.90 35.19
N ASN A 50 0.06 -38.42 36.41
CA ASN A 50 -0.01 -39.85 36.69
C ASN A 50 -1.37 -40.19 37.30
N ASN A 51 -2.14 -41.01 36.57
CA ASN A 51 -3.29 -41.81 36.99
C ASN A 51 -4.56 -41.09 37.50
N ALA A 52 -5.63 -41.17 36.69
CA ALA A 52 -6.89 -41.77 37.12
C ALA A 52 -7.82 -42.00 35.92
N THR A 53 -8.03 -43.28 35.63
CA THR A 53 -9.13 -43.84 34.85
C THR A 53 -10.50 -43.41 35.40
N ASP A 54 -11.41 -42.98 34.53
CA ASP A 54 -12.86 -43.04 34.79
C ASP A 54 -13.54 -43.58 33.51
N PRO A 55 -14.47 -44.56 33.60
CA PRO A 55 -14.87 -45.38 32.48
C PRO A 55 -16.00 -44.74 31.66
N ALA A 56 -15.88 -44.94 30.35
CA ALA A 56 -16.96 -45.07 29.37
C ALA A 56 -18.27 -44.29 29.63
N LYS A 57 -18.40 -43.13 28.98
CA LYS A 57 -19.68 -42.70 28.41
C LYS A 57 -19.60 -42.77 26.89
N ASP A 58 -20.36 -43.72 26.36
CA ASP A 58 -20.81 -43.96 24.99
C ASP A 58 -20.56 -42.81 23.98
N PRO A 59 -19.82 -43.04 22.87
CA PRO A 59 -19.73 -42.10 21.76
C PRO A 59 -20.84 -42.41 20.75
N LYS A 60 -22.08 -42.08 21.08
CA LYS A 60 -23.18 -42.07 20.10
C LYS A 60 -23.70 -40.67 19.90
N ASP A 61 -23.68 -40.28 18.63
CA ASP A 61 -24.24 -39.09 18.03
C ASP A 61 -23.71 -37.73 18.48
N LYS A 62 -22.81 -37.22 17.64
CA LYS A 62 -23.00 -35.94 16.96
C LYS A 62 -21.98 -35.89 15.82
N THR A 63 -22.39 -36.22 14.61
CA THR A 63 -21.85 -35.53 13.43
C THR A 63 -22.24 -34.07 13.56
N ALA A 64 -21.55 -33.34 14.43
CA ALA A 64 -21.56 -31.90 14.41
C ALA A 64 -21.07 -31.53 13.01
N SER A 65 -21.98 -31.08 12.16
CA SER A 65 -21.63 -30.35 10.95
C SER A 65 -20.59 -29.33 11.39
N LYS A 66 -19.32 -29.58 11.03
CA LYS A 66 -18.22 -28.70 11.39
C LYS A 66 -18.48 -27.44 10.59
N ASP A 67 -19.14 -26.48 11.21
CA ASP A 67 -19.25 -25.12 10.69
C ASP A 67 -17.85 -24.77 10.16
N PRO A 68 -17.71 -24.50 8.85
CA PRO A 68 -16.41 -24.29 8.24
C PRO A 68 -15.65 -23.18 8.98
N LYS A 69 -16.34 -22.19 9.56
CA LYS A 69 -15.75 -21.11 10.40
C LYS A 69 -15.13 -21.58 11.72
N LYS A 70 -15.31 -22.84 12.11
CA LYS A 70 -14.67 -23.45 13.30
C LYS A 70 -13.47 -24.32 12.95
N THR A 71 -13.09 -24.38 11.67
CA THR A 71 -11.92 -25.13 11.19
C THR A 71 -10.75 -24.20 10.95
N LYS A 72 -9.52 -24.69 11.20
CA LYS A 72 -8.29 -23.92 10.95
C LYS A 72 -8.14 -23.64 9.45
N GLU A 73 -8.46 -24.64 8.64
CA GLU A 73 -8.33 -24.65 7.19
C GLU A 73 -9.14 -23.52 6.53
N TYR A 74 -10.31 -23.19 7.10
CA TYR A 74 -11.14 -22.08 6.63
C TYR A 74 -10.43 -20.73 6.74
N TYR A 75 -9.70 -20.48 7.83
CA TYR A 75 -8.96 -19.23 8.01
C TYR A 75 -7.64 -19.19 7.23
N LEU A 76 -7.06 -20.35 6.90
CA LEU A 76 -5.83 -20.43 6.12
C LEU A 76 -6.05 -20.19 4.62
N LYS A 77 -7.26 -20.44 4.11
CA LYS A 77 -7.56 -20.41 2.66
C LYS A 77 -7.19 -19.09 1.97
N ASN A 78 -7.34 -17.97 2.66
CA ASN A 78 -7.11 -16.64 2.08
C ASN A 78 -5.76 -16.03 2.49
N LEU A 79 -4.93 -16.77 3.22
CA LEU A 79 -3.61 -16.27 3.59
C LEU A 79 -2.67 -16.40 2.39
N PRO A 80 -1.91 -15.35 2.06
CA PRO A 80 -0.90 -15.40 1.01
C PRO A 80 0.33 -16.16 1.52
N VAL A 81 0.23 -17.49 1.57
CA VAL A 81 1.29 -18.37 2.12
C VAL A 81 2.40 -18.69 1.12
N THR A 82 2.14 -18.50 -0.18
CA THR A 82 3.15 -18.67 -1.24
C THR A 82 3.78 -17.33 -1.61
N ASP A 83 5.05 -17.33 -2.02
CA ASP A 83 5.77 -16.11 -2.42
C ASP A 83 5.04 -15.28 -3.49
N SER A 84 4.39 -15.94 -4.47
CA SER A 84 3.61 -15.27 -5.51
C SER A 84 2.42 -14.49 -4.92
N LEU A 85 1.62 -15.15 -4.07
CA LEU A 85 0.50 -14.51 -3.37
C LEU A 85 0.97 -13.42 -2.39
N LEU A 86 2.12 -13.62 -1.75
CA LEU A 86 2.71 -12.64 -0.84
C LEU A 86 3.14 -11.38 -1.60
N LYS A 87 3.74 -11.53 -2.78
CA LYS A 87 4.05 -10.40 -3.66
C LYS A 87 2.79 -9.63 -4.04
N VAL A 88 1.71 -10.32 -4.46
CA VAL A 88 0.43 -9.68 -4.80
C VAL A 88 -0.15 -8.94 -3.59
N SER A 89 -0.05 -9.52 -2.39
CA SER A 89 -0.46 -8.87 -1.15
C SER A 89 0.36 -7.60 -0.89
N ASN A 90 1.69 -7.69 -1.02
CA ASN A 90 2.59 -6.55 -0.83
C ASN A 90 2.34 -5.45 -1.84
N ASP A 91 2.11 -5.79 -3.11
CA ASP A 91 1.79 -4.82 -4.17
C ASP A 91 0.51 -4.03 -3.83
N LYS A 92 -0.51 -4.70 -3.27
CA LYS A 92 -1.73 -4.04 -2.76
C LYS A 92 -1.46 -3.12 -1.58
N ILE A 93 -0.61 -3.55 -0.64
CA ILE A 93 -0.23 -2.74 0.53
C ILE A 93 0.54 -1.50 0.07
N ILE A 94 1.49 -1.65 -0.84
CA ILE A 94 2.28 -0.56 -1.44
C ILE A 94 1.37 0.49 -2.07
N GLU A 95 0.40 0.04 -2.87
CA GLU A 95 -0.58 0.93 -3.51
C GLU A 95 -1.48 1.62 -2.49
N ALA A 96 -1.98 0.88 -1.49
CA ALA A 96 -2.80 1.45 -0.44
C ALA A 96 -2.06 2.53 0.37
N PHE A 97 -0.79 2.30 0.73
CA PHE A 97 0.02 3.31 1.42
C PHE A 97 0.29 4.54 0.56
N TYR A 98 0.57 4.35 -0.74
CA TYR A 98 0.80 5.47 -1.65
C TYR A 98 -0.45 6.34 -1.80
N LEU A 99 -1.62 5.71 -1.98
CA LEU A 99 -2.90 6.40 -2.04
C LEU A 99 -3.21 7.09 -0.71
N LEU A 100 -2.97 6.42 0.42
CA LEU A 100 -3.17 6.98 1.75
C LEU A 100 -2.34 8.25 1.98
N GLY A 101 -1.05 8.21 1.64
CA GLY A 101 -0.16 9.38 1.74
C GLY A 101 -0.61 10.53 0.84
N THR A 102 -1.07 10.21 -0.38
CA THR A 102 -1.61 11.18 -1.32
C THR A 102 -2.90 11.82 -0.82
N THR A 103 -3.89 11.03 -0.37
CA THR A 103 -5.14 11.52 0.22
C THR A 103 -4.89 12.37 1.46
N TYR A 104 -3.94 11.99 2.32
CA TYR A 104 -3.60 12.85 3.46
C TYR A 104 -3.09 14.23 3.03
N LYS A 105 -2.30 14.30 1.96
CA LYS A 105 -1.76 15.56 1.45
C LYS A 105 -2.81 16.38 0.71
N GLU A 106 -3.44 15.80 -0.29
CA GLU A 106 -4.29 16.51 -1.26
C GLU A 106 -5.69 16.77 -0.68
N ASP A 107 -6.33 15.75 -0.10
CA ASP A 107 -7.73 15.85 0.34
C ASP A 107 -7.84 16.41 1.77
N LEU A 108 -6.91 16.02 2.64
CA LEU A 108 -6.97 16.34 4.07
C LEU A 108 -5.97 17.43 4.50
N SER A 109 -5.09 17.88 3.62
CA SER A 109 -4.04 18.88 3.90
C SER A 109 -3.20 18.54 5.16
N ASN A 110 -3.07 17.25 5.48
CA ASN A 110 -2.37 16.73 6.65
C ASN A 110 -0.98 16.23 6.27
N ASN A 111 -0.04 17.16 6.15
CA ASN A 111 1.34 16.89 5.78
C ASN A 111 2.02 15.86 6.70
N LYS A 112 1.83 15.97 8.03
CA LYS A 112 2.44 15.05 9.01
C LYS A 112 2.04 13.59 8.78
N LYS A 113 0.74 13.33 8.56
CA LYS A 113 0.26 11.97 8.27
C LYS A 113 0.68 11.49 6.89
N SER A 114 0.74 12.39 5.91
CA SER A 114 1.26 12.09 4.57
C SER A 114 2.73 11.65 4.62
N ILE A 115 3.57 12.40 5.33
CA ILE A 115 4.98 12.05 5.58
C ILE A 115 5.08 10.67 6.22
N ALA A 116 4.35 10.44 7.32
CA ALA A 116 4.40 9.16 8.03
C ALA A 116 4.03 7.98 7.11
N ALA A 117 2.98 8.12 6.29
CA ALA A 117 2.57 7.08 5.36
C ALA A 117 3.63 6.80 4.27
N PHE A 118 4.23 7.86 3.69
CA PHE A 118 5.26 7.69 2.67
C PHE A 118 6.59 7.16 3.24
N GLU A 119 7.00 7.62 4.43
CA GLU A 119 8.21 7.09 5.10
C GLU A 119 8.01 5.64 5.53
N GLU A 120 6.83 5.26 6.05
CA GLU A 120 6.52 3.87 6.39
C GLU A 120 6.53 2.97 5.15
N LEU A 121 5.96 3.43 4.03
CA LEU A 121 6.00 2.72 2.75
C LEU A 121 7.45 2.47 2.30
N ASN A 122 8.27 3.52 2.27
CA ASN A 122 9.66 3.45 1.81
C ASN A 122 10.55 2.64 2.76
N SER A 123 10.24 2.62 4.05
CA SER A 123 10.96 1.85 5.07
C SER A 123 10.61 0.36 4.99
N ARG A 124 9.31 0.04 4.85
CA ARG A 124 8.81 -1.33 4.79
C ARG A 124 9.14 -2.03 3.48
N TYR A 125 9.19 -1.28 2.38
CA TYR A 125 9.50 -1.80 1.05
C TYR A 125 10.61 -0.96 0.43
N SER A 126 11.83 -1.49 0.41
CA SER A 126 13.02 -0.79 -0.09
C SER A 126 12.96 -0.47 -1.59
N THR A 127 12.18 -1.23 -2.36
CA THR A 127 11.96 -1.02 -3.79
C THR A 127 10.48 -1.20 -4.12
N HIS A 128 9.90 -0.26 -4.85
CA HIS A 128 8.51 -0.33 -5.32
C HIS A 128 8.26 0.68 -6.45
N LYS A 129 7.18 0.45 -7.23
CA LYS A 129 6.79 1.29 -8.37
C LYS A 129 6.61 2.79 -8.06
N TYR A 130 6.34 3.13 -6.80
CA TYR A 130 6.09 4.50 -6.36
C TYR A 130 7.29 5.19 -5.68
N LEU A 131 8.45 4.54 -5.58
CA LEU A 131 9.56 5.03 -4.74
C LEU A 131 10.05 6.42 -5.16
N LEU A 132 10.22 6.64 -6.47
CA LEU A 132 10.58 7.95 -7.00
C LEU A 132 9.48 8.99 -6.72
N ASN A 133 8.21 8.61 -6.88
CA ASN A 133 7.08 9.50 -6.59
C ASN A 133 7.04 9.87 -5.09
N THR A 134 7.24 8.91 -4.18
CA THR A 134 7.21 9.17 -2.74
C THR A 134 8.40 10.05 -2.33
N TYR A 135 9.60 9.85 -2.88
CA TYR A 135 10.73 10.75 -2.64
C TYR A 135 10.42 12.18 -3.05
N TYR A 136 9.84 12.38 -4.24
CA TYR A 136 9.47 13.72 -4.69
C TYR A 136 8.38 14.35 -3.82
N GLN A 137 7.35 13.59 -3.43
CA GLN A 137 6.31 14.09 -2.53
C GLN A 137 6.89 14.48 -1.17
N LEU A 138 7.75 13.63 -0.58
CA LEU A 138 8.41 13.92 0.70
C LEU A 138 9.27 15.19 0.60
N PHE A 139 10.09 15.33 -0.44
CA PHE A 139 10.85 16.55 -0.71
C PHE A 139 9.95 17.80 -0.70
N ARG A 140 8.87 17.79 -1.50
CA ARG A 140 7.94 18.93 -1.61
C ARG A 140 7.22 19.24 -0.30
N ILE A 141 6.82 18.22 0.46
CA ILE A 141 6.17 18.42 1.76
C ILE A 141 7.17 19.02 2.76
N TYR A 142 8.40 18.51 2.84
CA TYR A 142 9.41 19.04 3.76
C TYR A 142 9.88 20.45 3.40
N GLU A 143 9.95 20.81 2.11
CA GLU A 143 10.15 22.21 1.70
C GLU A 143 9.03 23.11 2.24
N LYS A 144 7.76 22.69 2.10
CA LYS A 144 6.60 23.44 2.59
C LYS A 144 6.61 23.58 4.12
N GLU A 145 7.07 22.55 4.83
CA GLU A 145 7.24 22.56 6.30
C GLU A 145 8.52 23.26 6.77
N LYS A 146 9.35 23.79 5.85
CA LYS A 146 10.64 24.45 6.14
C LYS A 146 11.65 23.57 6.86
N ASN A 147 11.57 22.24 6.67
CA ASN A 147 12.57 21.31 7.17
C ASN A 147 13.66 21.09 6.10
N ALA A 148 14.67 21.96 6.09
CA ALA A 148 15.72 21.98 5.09
C ALA A 148 16.54 20.68 5.05
N GLU A 149 16.83 20.08 6.21
CA GLU A 149 17.63 18.85 6.31
C GLU A 149 16.94 17.68 5.60
N LYS A 150 15.67 17.44 5.92
CA LYS A 150 14.89 16.35 5.32
C LYS A 150 14.58 16.63 3.85
N ALA A 151 14.29 17.88 3.48
CA ALA A 151 14.09 18.24 2.08
C ALA A 151 15.34 17.93 1.24
N GLU A 152 16.52 18.35 1.70
CA GLU A 152 17.78 18.11 1.00
C GLU A 152 18.12 16.62 0.93
N PHE A 153 17.81 15.84 1.98
CA PHE A 153 17.97 14.39 1.96
C PHE A 153 17.17 13.72 0.82
N TYR A 154 15.86 14.01 0.70
CA TYR A 154 15.04 13.41 -0.35
C TYR A 154 15.35 13.95 -1.74
N LYS A 155 15.71 15.22 -1.84
CA LYS A 155 16.21 15.83 -3.08
C LYS A 155 17.45 15.09 -3.58
N ASN A 156 18.43 14.84 -2.72
CA ASN A 156 19.66 14.15 -3.11
C ASN A 156 19.41 12.69 -3.50
N LYS A 157 18.46 12.01 -2.85
CA LYS A 157 18.02 10.68 -3.30
C LYS A 157 17.50 10.70 -4.74
N ILE A 158 16.68 11.69 -5.11
CA ILE A 158 16.16 11.81 -6.48
C ILE A 158 17.28 12.11 -7.47
N LEU A 159 18.18 13.04 -7.14
CA LEU A 159 19.26 13.46 -8.03
C LEU A 159 20.32 12.37 -8.24
N ASN A 160 20.62 11.57 -7.21
CA ASN A 160 21.63 10.52 -7.28
C ASN A 160 21.07 9.21 -7.86
N ASP A 161 19.90 8.77 -7.39
CA ASP A 161 19.34 7.47 -7.78
C ASP A 161 18.55 7.59 -9.11
N TYR A 162 18.01 8.77 -9.44
CA TYR A 162 17.16 9.00 -10.62
C TYR A 162 17.51 10.28 -11.40
N PRO A 163 18.78 10.49 -11.82
CA PRO A 163 19.27 11.76 -12.39
C PRO A 163 18.57 12.21 -13.68
N ASN A 164 18.05 11.25 -14.44
CA ASN A 164 17.39 11.48 -15.74
C ASN A 164 15.86 11.57 -15.62
N SER A 165 15.30 11.41 -14.42
CA SER A 165 13.85 11.48 -14.21
C SER A 165 13.30 12.89 -14.42
N GLU A 166 12.01 13.00 -14.76
CA GLU A 166 11.35 14.30 -14.85
C GLU A 166 11.41 15.07 -13.52
N PHE A 167 11.32 14.39 -12.38
CA PHE A 167 11.47 15.02 -11.07
C PHE A 167 12.87 15.59 -10.84
N ALA A 168 13.92 14.89 -11.28
CA ALA A 168 15.28 15.42 -11.20
C ALA A 168 15.45 16.67 -12.09
N GLN A 169 14.82 16.70 -13.26
CA GLN A 169 14.83 17.86 -14.14
C GLN A 169 14.06 19.04 -13.53
N LEU A 170 12.89 18.79 -12.93
CA LEU A 170 12.10 19.79 -12.18
C LEU A 170 12.86 20.36 -10.97
N ILE A 171 13.63 19.54 -10.27
CA ILE A 171 14.44 19.99 -9.12
C ILE A 171 15.60 20.87 -9.60
N LYS A 172 16.27 20.51 -10.71
CA LYS A 172 17.40 21.27 -11.25
C LYS A 172 16.97 22.60 -11.87
N ASN A 173 15.82 22.60 -12.55
CA ASN A 173 15.28 23.79 -13.19
C ASN A 173 13.80 23.99 -12.78
N PRO A 174 13.50 24.96 -11.90
CA PRO A 174 12.13 25.29 -11.52
C PRO A 174 11.23 25.71 -12.70
N LYS A 175 11.80 26.23 -13.78
CA LYS A 175 11.09 26.61 -15.02
C LYS A 175 10.94 25.48 -16.02
N TYR A 176 11.46 24.29 -15.71
CA TYR A 176 11.43 23.14 -16.63
C TYR A 176 10.03 22.81 -17.14
N ALA A 177 9.00 22.96 -16.29
CA ALA A 177 7.61 22.74 -16.70
C ALA A 177 7.14 23.77 -17.75
N GLU A 178 7.46 25.05 -17.56
CA GLU A 178 7.12 26.13 -18.49
C GLU A 178 7.88 25.98 -19.82
N GLU A 179 9.17 25.67 -19.75
CA GLU A 179 10.01 25.44 -20.93
C GLU A 179 9.51 24.24 -21.75
N LYS A 180 9.21 23.10 -21.09
CA LYS A 180 8.65 21.92 -21.74
C LYS A 180 7.30 22.22 -22.39
N GLN A 181 6.43 22.97 -21.70
CA GLN A 181 5.14 23.38 -22.25
C GLN A 181 5.30 24.33 -23.45
N SER A 182 6.26 25.27 -23.40
CA SER A 182 6.56 26.15 -24.53
C SER A 182 7.02 25.35 -25.74
N VAL A 183 7.97 24.43 -25.55
CA VAL A 183 8.47 23.56 -26.62
C VAL A 183 7.33 22.72 -27.22
N LEU A 184 6.43 22.17 -26.40
CA LEU A 184 5.25 21.44 -26.90
C LEU A 184 4.31 22.34 -27.70
N SER A 185 4.03 23.54 -27.21
CA SER A 185 3.19 24.54 -27.89
C SER A 185 3.78 24.96 -29.24
N ASP A 186 5.10 25.16 -29.31
CA ASP A 186 5.77 25.55 -30.55
C ASP A 186 5.74 24.40 -31.57
N VAL A 187 5.99 23.16 -31.14
CA VAL A 187 5.86 21.98 -32.01
C VAL A 187 4.42 21.76 -32.48
N GLU A 188 3.41 22.09 -31.66
CA GLU A 188 2.00 22.03 -32.05
C GLU A 188 1.64 23.08 -33.10
N LYS A 189 2.17 24.30 -32.98
CA LYS A 189 2.01 25.34 -34.01
C LYS A 189 2.66 24.89 -35.31
N ASP A 190 3.88 24.37 -35.25
CA ASP A 190 4.60 23.87 -36.41
C ASP A 190 3.83 22.73 -37.10
N TYR A 191 3.28 21.81 -36.31
CA TYR A 191 2.41 20.75 -36.81
C TYR A 191 1.15 21.31 -37.50
N ALA A 192 0.52 22.34 -36.93
CA ALA A 192 -0.65 22.98 -37.53
C ALA A 192 -0.32 23.63 -38.88
N VAL A 193 0.86 24.24 -39.02
CA VAL A 193 1.33 24.83 -40.29
C VAL A 193 1.53 23.74 -41.35
N VAL A 194 2.26 22.67 -41.01
CA VAL A 194 2.47 21.52 -41.92
C VAL A 194 1.14 20.90 -42.34
N TYR A 195 0.25 20.66 -41.39
CA TYR A 195 -1.06 20.08 -41.66
C TYR A 195 -1.94 20.97 -42.57
N ALA A 196 -1.86 22.29 -42.43
CA ALA A 196 -2.56 23.22 -43.32
C ALA A 196 -2.02 23.15 -44.75
N SER A 197 -0.69 23.14 -44.93
CA SER A 197 -0.06 22.94 -46.24
C SER A 197 -0.44 21.60 -46.88
N TYR A 198 -0.45 20.52 -46.08
CA TYR A 198 -0.86 19.19 -46.51
C TYR A 198 -2.32 19.14 -46.99
N THR A 199 -3.24 19.70 -46.20
CA THR A 199 -4.69 19.70 -46.52
C THR A 199 -5.04 20.61 -47.69
N ALA A 200 -4.27 21.67 -47.92
CA ALA A 200 -4.38 22.52 -49.10
C ALA A 200 -3.83 21.86 -50.39
N GLY A 201 -3.15 20.71 -50.29
CA GLY A 201 -2.51 20.04 -51.43
C GLY A 201 -1.14 20.61 -51.81
N ASN A 202 -0.58 21.51 -51.00
CA ASN A 202 0.74 22.13 -51.22
C ASN A 202 1.86 21.18 -50.73
N TYR A 203 2.04 20.06 -51.42
CA TYR A 203 2.92 18.98 -50.98
C TYR A 203 4.40 19.38 -50.91
N SER A 204 4.87 20.29 -51.78
CA SER A 204 6.27 20.78 -51.75
C SER A 204 6.59 21.61 -50.50
N ASP A 205 5.65 22.47 -50.09
CA ASP A 205 5.80 23.33 -48.91
C ASP A 205 5.70 22.50 -47.63
N SER A 206 4.72 21.60 -47.57
CA SER A 206 4.54 20.68 -46.46
C SER A 206 5.77 19.77 -46.25
N TYR A 207 6.37 19.30 -47.35
CA TYR A 207 7.60 18.50 -47.30
C TYR A 207 8.77 19.30 -46.72
N SER A 208 8.97 20.52 -47.21
CA SER A 208 10.06 21.40 -46.78
C SER A 208 9.92 21.80 -45.30
N GLN A 209 8.69 22.10 -44.87
CA GLN A 209 8.37 22.40 -43.48
C GLN A 209 8.62 21.19 -42.57
N SER A 210 8.13 20.00 -42.97
CA SER A 210 8.34 18.76 -42.22
C SER A 210 9.83 18.41 -42.10
N ASP A 211 10.60 18.52 -43.19
CA ASP A 211 12.03 18.21 -43.23
C ASP A 211 12.85 19.11 -42.29
N ALA A 212 12.50 20.40 -42.22
CA ALA A 212 13.15 21.35 -41.31
C ALA A 212 12.96 20.98 -39.82
N ILE A 213 11.78 20.44 -39.45
CA ILE A 213 11.40 20.13 -38.06
C ILE A 213 11.96 18.76 -37.60
N THR A 214 12.24 17.85 -38.53
CA THR A 214 12.63 16.46 -38.26
C THR A 214 14.01 16.32 -37.57
N ASN A 215 14.81 17.40 -37.54
CA ASN A 215 16.14 17.39 -36.92
C ASN A 215 16.13 17.34 -35.38
N GLY A 216 14.96 17.48 -34.74
CA GLY A 216 14.80 17.42 -33.27
C GLY A 216 14.02 16.18 -32.79
N LYS A 217 14.38 15.64 -31.61
CA LYS A 217 13.54 14.66 -30.91
C LYS A 217 12.34 15.37 -30.29
N ASN A 218 11.19 15.36 -30.97
CA ASN A 218 9.93 15.92 -30.47
C ASN A 218 8.81 14.87 -30.47
N VAL A 219 7.73 15.13 -29.72
CA VAL A 219 6.59 14.19 -29.56
C VAL A 219 5.82 13.96 -30.88
N TYR A 220 5.87 14.93 -31.79
CA TYR A 220 5.19 14.90 -33.08
C TYR A 220 6.07 14.32 -34.21
N LEU A 221 7.31 13.90 -33.92
CA LEU A 221 8.28 13.41 -34.90
C LEU A 221 7.73 12.30 -35.81
N PRO A 222 7.01 11.27 -35.29
CA PRO A 222 6.43 10.25 -36.17
C PRO A 222 5.41 10.81 -37.17
N LYS A 223 4.71 11.90 -36.82
CA LYS A 223 3.73 12.54 -37.70
C LYS A 223 4.43 13.36 -38.79
N PHE A 224 5.49 14.09 -38.44
CA PHE A 224 6.30 14.81 -39.43
C PHE A 224 6.97 13.86 -40.43
N GLU A 225 7.51 12.72 -39.96
CA GLU A 225 8.06 11.68 -40.84
C GLU A 225 7.01 11.05 -41.76
N PHE A 226 5.78 10.88 -41.25
CA PHE A 226 4.66 10.44 -42.07
C PHE A 226 4.36 11.44 -43.19
N TYR A 227 4.22 12.73 -42.89
CA TYR A 227 3.98 13.77 -43.90
C TYR A 227 5.10 13.83 -44.93
N LYS A 228 6.35 13.90 -44.46
CA LYS A 228 7.54 13.90 -45.31
C LYS A 228 7.55 12.72 -46.30
N SER A 229 7.32 11.50 -45.82
CA SER A 229 7.33 10.30 -46.67
C SER A 229 6.16 10.25 -47.65
N HIS A 230 4.96 10.64 -47.21
CA HIS A 230 3.78 10.70 -48.06
C HIS A 230 3.92 11.77 -49.15
N GLU A 231 4.39 12.97 -48.79
CA GLU A 231 4.53 14.11 -49.69
C GLU A 231 5.63 13.91 -50.72
N LEU A 232 6.77 13.35 -50.33
CA LEU A 232 7.82 12.95 -51.26
C LEU A 232 7.29 12.02 -52.36
N ARG A 233 6.37 11.10 -52.00
CA ARG A 233 5.72 10.21 -52.98
C ARG A 233 4.80 10.98 -53.93
N GLN A 234 4.05 11.97 -53.44
CA GLN A 234 3.17 12.77 -54.28
C GLN A 234 3.95 13.66 -55.24
N ILE A 235 5.00 14.34 -54.75
CA ILE A 235 5.88 15.20 -55.56
C ILE A 235 6.54 14.41 -56.70
N LYS A 236 6.97 13.16 -56.45
CA LYS A 236 7.58 12.30 -57.49
C LYS A 236 6.59 11.75 -58.52
N ARG A 237 5.29 11.89 -58.30
CA ARG A 237 4.22 11.37 -59.20
C ARG A 237 3.71 12.43 -60.17
N THR A 238 3.82 13.71 -59.83
CA THR A 238 3.62 14.87 -60.69
C THR A 238 4.85 15.16 -61.53
#